data_AF-A0A522U6B2-F1
#
_entry.id   AF-A0A522U6B2-F1
#
_cell.length_a   1.000
_cell.length_b   1.000
_cell.length_c   1.000
_cell.angle_alpha   90.00
_cell.angle_beta   90.00
_cell.angle_gamma   90.00
#
_symmetry.space_group_name_H-M   'P 1'
#
loop_
_entity.id
_entity.type
_entity.pdbx_description
1 polymer ?
#
loop_
_entity_poly.entity_id
_entity_poly.type
_entity_poly.pdbx_seq_one_letter_code
_entity_poly.pdbx_strand_id
1 'polypeptide(L)'
;MRSESSEAEVRGARYGRYEPGSEADFERLYRSAYRQILGTLITLLGDRAAAEDCAQDAFERAYKSWRTWRDDAPAEAWLHRIAINVAISDRRHQRLRQAGEVIRRLGRPASPADPATLAERSDLLRALRRLPARQAAALVLRHYHGYSNREIATALGVPERTVASRLAAAKKQLSVTLADARKTKNG
;
A
#
# COMPACT_ATOMS: atom_id res chain seq x y z
N MET A 1 9.65 27.02 -18.92
CA MET A 1 9.82 25.85 -19.82
C MET A 1 11.08 25.02 -19.59
N ARG A 2 12.19 25.57 -19.07
CA ARG A 2 13.43 24.79 -18.85
C ARG A 2 13.40 23.81 -17.65
N SER A 3 12.43 23.95 -16.74
CA SER A 3 12.35 23.17 -15.49
C SER A 3 11.63 21.81 -15.64
N GLU A 4 10.66 21.67 -16.54
CA GLU A 4 9.92 20.40 -16.72
C GLU A 4 10.74 19.34 -17.46
N SER A 5 11.56 19.75 -18.44
CA SER A 5 12.43 18.84 -19.19
C SER A 5 13.53 18.22 -18.31
N SER A 6 14.11 19.00 -17.39
CA SER A 6 15.09 18.50 -16.41
C SER A 6 14.48 17.55 -15.39
N GLU A 7 13.25 17.81 -14.95
CA GLU A 7 12.56 16.97 -13.98
C GLU A 7 12.09 15.64 -14.58
N ALA A 8 11.70 15.63 -15.87
CA ALA A 8 11.36 14.43 -16.63
C ALA A 8 12.59 13.55 -16.90
N GLU A 9 13.75 14.14 -17.24
CA GLU A 9 15.01 13.42 -17.42
C GLU A 9 15.50 12.77 -16.11
N VAL A 10 15.45 13.49 -14.99
CA VAL A 10 15.80 12.95 -13.66
C VAL A 10 14.84 11.85 -13.24
N ARG A 11 13.56 11.94 -13.61
CA ARG A 11 12.55 10.90 -13.34
C ARG A 11 12.81 9.65 -14.19
N GLY A 12 13.11 9.83 -15.48
CA GLY A 12 13.50 8.74 -16.39
C GLY A 12 14.83 8.06 -16.03
N ALA A 13 15.72 8.75 -15.30
CA ALA A 13 16.92 8.14 -14.75
C ALA A 13 16.66 7.33 -13.46
N ARG A 14 15.60 7.65 -12.71
CA ARG A 14 15.21 6.95 -11.48
C ARG A 14 14.31 5.74 -11.71
N TYR A 15 13.53 5.72 -12.79
CA TYR A 15 12.58 4.65 -13.09
C TYR A 15 12.81 4.10 -14.50
N GLY A 16 12.42 2.85 -14.72
CA GLY A 16 12.48 2.28 -16.07
C GLY A 16 11.58 3.08 -17.03
N ARG A 17 12.07 3.31 -18.25
CA ARG A 17 11.18 3.67 -19.36
C ARG A 17 10.45 2.40 -19.79
N TYR A 18 9.12 2.49 -19.88
CA TYR A 18 8.25 1.40 -20.26
C TYR A 18 7.23 1.89 -21.28
N GLU A 19 6.86 1.03 -22.23
CA GLU A 19 5.81 1.26 -23.20
C GLU A 19 4.48 0.65 -22.72
N PRO A 20 3.41 1.45 -22.55
CA PRO A 20 2.09 0.93 -22.16
C PRO A 20 1.59 -0.12 -23.14
N GLY A 21 1.20 -1.28 -22.63
CA GLY A 21 0.71 -2.39 -23.46
C GLY A 21 1.77 -3.33 -24.02
N SER A 22 3.07 -2.98 -23.93
CA SER A 22 4.16 -3.87 -24.30
C SER A 22 4.32 -4.99 -23.28
N GLU A 23 4.26 -6.24 -23.74
CA GLU A 23 4.39 -7.43 -22.89
C GLU A 23 5.80 -7.54 -22.30
N ALA A 24 6.84 -7.31 -23.12
CA ALA A 24 8.23 -7.33 -22.68
C ALA A 24 8.51 -6.27 -21.59
N ASP A 25 7.92 -5.08 -21.72
CA ASP A 25 8.10 -4.04 -20.71
C ASP A 25 7.31 -4.31 -19.43
N PHE A 26 6.13 -4.94 -19.54
CA PHE A 26 5.43 -5.42 -18.35
C PHE A 26 6.23 -6.50 -17.63
N GLU A 27 6.85 -7.43 -18.35
CA GLU A 27 7.72 -8.45 -17.76
C GLU A 27 8.93 -7.82 -17.04
N ARG A 28 9.56 -6.80 -17.64
CA ARG A 28 10.63 -6.03 -16.99
C ARG A 28 10.15 -5.36 -15.70
N LEU A 29 8.98 -4.72 -15.74
CA LEU A 29 8.35 -4.11 -14.57
C LEU A 29 8.03 -5.15 -13.48
N TYR A 30 7.52 -6.31 -13.88
CA TYR A 30 7.24 -7.42 -12.96
C TYR A 30 8.53 -7.86 -12.24
N ARG A 31 9.58 -8.16 -13.00
CA ARG A 31 10.86 -8.63 -12.46
C ARG A 31 11.51 -7.61 -11.53
N SER A 32 11.41 -6.31 -11.83
CA SER A 32 11.98 -5.25 -11.00
C SER A 32 11.16 -4.99 -9.72
N ALA A 33 9.83 -5.02 -9.81
CA ALA A 33 8.95 -4.58 -8.72
C ALA A 33 8.45 -5.70 -7.80
N TYR A 34 8.43 -6.96 -8.25
CA TYR A 34 7.79 -8.08 -7.52
C TYR A 34 8.26 -8.19 -6.06
N ARG A 35 9.57 -8.19 -5.82
CA ARG A 35 10.13 -8.32 -4.45
C ARG A 35 9.72 -7.16 -3.55
N GLN A 36 9.69 -5.93 -4.09
CA GLN A 36 9.31 -4.74 -3.33
C GLN A 36 7.81 -4.72 -3.02
N ILE A 37 6.98 -5.10 -3.99
CA ILE A 37 5.53 -5.23 -3.80
C ILE A 37 5.23 -6.30 -2.75
N LEU A 38 5.85 -7.46 -2.87
CA LEU A 38 5.64 -8.56 -1.95
C LEU A 38 6.07 -8.20 -0.53
N GLY A 39 7.24 -7.57 -0.37
CA GLY A 39 7.69 -7.04 0.93
C GLY A 39 6.69 -6.03 1.53
N THR A 40 6.13 -5.16 0.68
CA THR A 40 5.10 -4.19 1.07
C THR A 40 3.81 -4.88 1.50
N LEU A 41 3.39 -5.92 0.79
CA LEU A 41 2.18 -6.68 1.08
C LEU A 41 2.32 -7.55 2.34
N ILE A 42 3.48 -8.16 2.57
CA ILE A 42 3.80 -8.89 3.81
C ILE A 42 3.73 -7.93 5.00
N THR A 43 4.38 -6.77 4.87
CA THR A 43 4.34 -5.67 5.86
C THR A 43 2.88 -5.25 6.09
N LEU A 44 2.18 -4.98 4.99
CA LEU A 44 0.73 -4.89 4.81
C LEU A 44 -0.03 -5.78 5.77
N LEU A 45 -0.14 -7.04 5.34
CA LEU A 45 -1.09 -8.06 5.76
C LEU A 45 -0.65 -8.75 7.04
N GLY A 46 0.66 -8.88 7.27
CA GLY A 46 1.25 -9.68 8.35
C GLY A 46 1.14 -11.19 8.12
N ASP A 47 0.77 -11.59 6.91
CA ASP A 47 0.59 -12.97 6.48
C ASP A 47 1.27 -13.10 5.11
N ARG A 48 2.17 -14.08 4.99
CA ARG A 48 2.94 -14.32 3.78
C ARG A 48 2.08 -14.85 2.63
N ALA A 49 1.19 -15.79 2.91
CA ALA A 49 0.35 -16.43 1.91
C ALA A 49 -0.67 -15.43 1.36
N ALA A 50 -1.35 -14.69 2.24
CA ALA A 50 -2.27 -13.63 1.83
C ALA A 50 -1.56 -12.53 1.02
N ALA A 51 -0.28 -12.26 1.31
CA ALA A 51 0.53 -11.33 0.54
C ALA A 51 0.89 -11.84 -0.86
N GLU A 52 1.13 -13.14 -1.03
CA GLU A 52 1.37 -13.75 -2.35
C GLU A 52 0.10 -13.70 -3.20
N ASP A 53 -1.04 -14.07 -2.64
CA ASP A 53 -2.34 -13.99 -3.31
C ASP A 53 -2.65 -12.55 -3.76
N CYS A 54 -2.47 -11.58 -2.85
CA CYS A 54 -2.66 -10.17 -3.17
C CYS A 54 -1.66 -9.66 -4.22
N ALA A 55 -0.41 -10.16 -4.22
CA ALA A 55 0.57 -9.79 -5.22
C ALA A 55 0.13 -10.28 -6.60
N GLN A 56 -0.29 -11.55 -6.68
CA GLN A 56 -0.78 -12.14 -7.92
C GLN A 56 -1.98 -11.35 -8.47
N ASP A 57 -3.01 -11.10 -7.66
CA ASP A 57 -4.18 -10.31 -8.06
C ASP A 57 -3.79 -8.88 -8.47
N ALA A 58 -2.84 -8.26 -7.77
CA ALA A 58 -2.33 -6.93 -8.13
C ALA A 58 -1.65 -6.92 -9.50
N PHE A 59 -0.79 -7.89 -9.78
CA PHE A 59 -0.11 -8.01 -11.07
C PHE A 59 -1.08 -8.36 -12.19
N GLU A 60 -2.07 -9.21 -11.95
CA GLU A 60 -3.11 -9.52 -12.93
C GLU A 60 -3.93 -8.27 -13.29
N ARG A 61 -4.36 -7.49 -12.28
CA ARG A 61 -5.07 -6.22 -12.49
C ARG A 61 -4.21 -5.19 -13.19
N ALA A 62 -2.92 -5.13 -12.83
CA ALA A 62 -1.97 -4.24 -13.50
C ALA A 62 -1.82 -4.63 -14.97
N TYR A 63 -1.62 -5.91 -15.28
CA TYR A 63 -1.51 -6.36 -16.66
C TYR A 63 -2.75 -6.00 -17.49
N LYS A 64 -3.95 -6.27 -16.95
CA LYS A 64 -5.23 -5.90 -17.58
C LYS A 64 -5.38 -4.40 -17.83
N SER A 65 -4.76 -3.57 -17.00
CA SER A 65 -4.82 -2.11 -17.11
C SER A 65 -3.56 -1.49 -17.71
N TRP A 66 -2.60 -2.29 -18.14
CA TRP A 66 -1.27 -1.85 -18.57
C TRP A 66 -1.32 -0.85 -19.72
N ARG A 67 -2.24 -1.06 -20.68
CA ARG A 67 -2.48 -0.17 -21.82
C ARG A 67 -3.05 1.21 -21.43
N THR A 68 -3.57 1.34 -20.22
CA THR A 68 -4.20 2.58 -19.72
C THR A 68 -3.30 3.38 -18.80
N TRP A 69 -2.19 2.79 -18.34
CA TRP A 69 -1.14 3.52 -17.66
C TRP A 69 -0.51 4.54 -18.62
N ARG A 70 -0.22 5.72 -18.08
CA ARG A 70 0.42 6.83 -18.80
C ARG A 70 1.76 7.10 -18.15
N ASP A 71 2.71 7.52 -18.96
CA ASP A 71 4.10 7.87 -18.58
C ASP A 71 4.18 9.04 -17.57
N ASP A 72 3.07 9.75 -17.33
CA ASP A 72 2.99 10.87 -16.40
C ASP A 72 3.24 10.49 -14.92
N ALA A 73 3.19 9.20 -14.59
CA ALA A 73 3.61 8.64 -13.30
C ALA A 73 4.56 7.44 -13.49
N PRO A 74 5.54 7.23 -12.59
CA PRO A 74 6.33 6.01 -12.58
C PRO A 74 5.46 4.75 -12.56
N ALA A 75 5.76 3.78 -13.43
CA ALA A 75 4.99 2.54 -13.52
C ALA A 75 5.02 1.76 -12.20
N GLU A 76 6.15 1.79 -11.49
CA GLU A 76 6.34 1.20 -10.18
C GLU A 76 5.40 1.83 -9.13
N ALA A 77 5.24 3.16 -9.15
CA ALA A 77 4.35 3.86 -8.22
C ALA A 77 2.88 3.51 -8.49
N TRP A 78 2.51 3.45 -9.77
CA TRP A 78 1.18 3.04 -10.21
C TRP A 78 0.87 1.59 -9.80
N LEU A 79 1.83 0.68 -9.97
CA LEU A 79 1.71 -0.72 -9.59
C LEU A 79 1.65 -0.91 -8.07
N HIS A 80 2.50 -0.20 -7.30
CA HIS A 80 2.44 -0.20 -5.84
C HIS A 80 1.07 0.24 -5.32
N ARG A 81 0.45 1.24 -5.96
CA ARG A 81 -0.93 1.62 -5.62
C ARG A 81 -1.92 0.47 -5.84
N ILE A 82 -1.84 -0.22 -6.99
CA ILE A 82 -2.75 -1.34 -7.28
C ILE A 82 -2.60 -2.40 -6.19
N ALA A 83 -1.37 -2.77 -5.85
CA ALA A 83 -1.08 -3.73 -4.79
C ALA A 83 -1.63 -3.30 -3.43
N ILE A 84 -1.41 -2.05 -3.03
CA ILE A 84 -1.94 -1.52 -1.76
C ILE A 84 -3.48 -1.56 -1.74
N ASN A 85 -4.13 -1.20 -2.85
CA ASN A 85 -5.60 -1.25 -2.96
C ASN A 85 -6.13 -2.68 -2.84
N VAL A 86 -5.48 -3.66 -3.47
CA VAL A 86 -5.82 -5.09 -3.34
C VAL A 86 -5.72 -5.53 -1.89
N ALA A 87 -4.59 -5.27 -1.22
CA ALA A 87 -4.38 -5.65 0.18
C ALA A 87 -5.43 -5.04 1.13
N ILE A 88 -5.78 -3.77 0.91
CA ILE A 88 -6.80 -3.08 1.69
C ILE A 88 -8.17 -3.70 1.45
N SER A 89 -8.51 -4.02 0.19
CA SER A 89 -9.79 -4.62 -0.18
C SER A 89 -9.93 -6.01 0.44
N ASP A 90 -8.90 -6.85 0.32
CA ASP A 90 -8.89 -8.18 0.92
C ASP A 90 -9.09 -8.10 2.44
N ARG A 91 -8.38 -7.20 3.12
CA ARG A 91 -8.59 -6.96 4.56
C ARG A 91 -10.00 -6.56 4.94
N ARG A 92 -10.61 -5.67 4.15
CA ARG A 92 -12.00 -5.28 4.38
C ARG A 92 -12.92 -6.50 4.26
N HIS A 93 -12.70 -7.33 3.25
CA HIS A 93 -13.47 -8.56 3.06
C HIS A 93 -13.25 -9.55 4.19
N GLN A 94 -12.00 -9.77 4.64
CA GLN A 94 -11.69 -10.62 5.79
C GLN A 94 -12.40 -10.14 7.06
N ARG A 95 -12.38 -8.83 7.37
CA ARG A 95 -13.10 -8.26 8.52
C ARG A 95 -14.61 -8.45 8.41
N LEU A 96 -15.19 -8.26 7.22
CA LEU A 96 -16.62 -8.48 7.00
C LEU A 96 -16.99 -9.96 7.14
N ARG A 97 -16.15 -10.88 6.64
CA ARG A 97 -16.32 -12.34 6.83
C ARG A 97 -16.26 -12.73 8.31
N GLN A 98 -15.28 -12.20 9.06
CA GLN A 98 -15.16 -12.43 10.49
C GLN A 98 -16.34 -11.83 11.26
N ALA A 99 -16.77 -10.62 10.94
CA ALA A 99 -17.94 -10.00 11.56
C ALA A 99 -19.22 -10.78 11.24
N GLY A 100 -19.39 -11.24 9.99
CA GLY A 100 -20.50 -12.11 9.58
C GLY A 100 -20.49 -13.45 10.32
N GLU A 101 -19.34 -14.07 10.51
CA GLU A 101 -19.19 -15.33 11.26
C GLU A 101 -19.41 -15.12 12.77
N VAL A 102 -19.04 -13.97 13.34
CA VAL A 102 -19.35 -13.60 14.73
C VAL A 102 -20.85 -13.36 14.91
N ILE A 103 -21.50 -12.66 13.95
CA ILE A 103 -22.96 -12.46 13.95
C ILE A 103 -23.68 -13.81 13.79
N ARG A 104 -23.13 -14.75 13.00
CA ARG A 104 -23.65 -16.13 12.85
C ARG A 104 -23.43 -17.01 14.09
N ARG A 105 -22.49 -16.64 14.97
CA ARG A 105 -22.12 -17.34 16.21
C ARG A 105 -22.59 -16.64 17.49
N LEU A 106 -23.53 -15.69 17.40
CA LEU A 106 -24.23 -15.11 18.56
C LEU A 106 -25.01 -16.24 19.29
N GLY A 107 -24.30 -16.92 20.19
CA GLY A 107 -24.73 -18.13 20.90
C GLY A 107 -23.61 -18.87 21.64
N ARG A 108 -22.33 -18.47 21.53
CA ARG A 108 -21.24 -18.99 22.39
C ARG A 108 -20.15 -17.94 22.65
N PRO A 109 -19.49 -17.96 23.84
CA PRO A 109 -18.37 -17.05 24.12
C PRO A 109 -17.25 -17.27 23.11
N ALA A 110 -16.71 -16.18 22.56
CA ALA A 110 -15.57 -16.23 21.67
C ALA A 110 -14.31 -16.66 22.43
N SER A 111 -13.58 -17.65 21.90
CA SER A 111 -12.27 -18.05 22.42
C SER A 111 -11.23 -16.96 22.10
N PRO A 112 -10.31 -16.62 23.02
CA PRO A 112 -9.28 -15.63 22.76
C PRO A 112 -8.29 -16.15 21.71
N ALA A 113 -8.08 -15.39 20.65
CA ALA A 113 -7.03 -15.68 19.67
C ALA A 113 -5.64 -15.41 20.29
N ASP A 114 -4.73 -16.35 20.05
CA ASP A 114 -3.37 -16.46 20.57
C ASP A 114 -2.51 -15.18 20.33
N PRO A 115 -1.88 -14.58 21.37
CA PRO A 115 -1.03 -13.39 21.24
C PRO A 115 0.36 -13.62 20.61
N ALA A 116 0.74 -14.84 20.24
CA ALA A 116 2.15 -15.23 20.15
C ALA A 116 2.84 -15.23 18.77
N THR A 117 2.43 -14.43 17.77
CA THR A 117 3.21 -14.30 16.51
C THR A 117 3.55 -12.84 16.13
N LEU A 118 4.85 -12.54 16.17
CA LEU A 118 5.56 -11.29 15.80
C LEU A 118 5.49 -10.11 16.78
N ALA A 119 6.19 -10.23 17.92
CA ALA A 119 6.27 -9.18 18.92
C ALA A 119 7.21 -7.99 18.61
N GLU A 120 8.04 -7.97 17.55
CA GLU A 120 9.06 -6.89 17.41
C GLU A 120 9.10 -6.14 16.06
N ARG A 121 8.08 -6.27 15.20
CA ARG A 121 7.84 -5.39 14.03
C ARG A 121 6.49 -4.63 14.10
N SER A 122 5.87 -4.62 15.28
CA SER A 122 4.41 -4.67 15.42
C SER A 122 3.68 -3.32 15.64
N ASP A 123 4.33 -2.22 15.99
CA ASP A 123 3.57 -1.00 16.35
C ASP A 123 3.22 -0.14 15.12
N LEU A 124 4.17 0.05 14.19
CA LEU A 124 3.93 0.78 12.95
C LEU A 124 2.93 0.04 12.04
N LEU A 125 3.07 -1.29 11.92
CA LEU A 125 2.12 -2.10 11.16
C LEU A 125 0.72 -2.00 11.75
N ARG A 126 0.56 -2.22 13.06
CA ARG A 126 -0.72 -2.11 13.76
C ARG A 126 -1.33 -0.72 13.58
N ALA A 127 -0.52 0.33 13.66
CA ALA A 127 -0.95 1.70 13.46
C ALA A 127 -1.38 1.96 12.00
N LEU A 128 -0.66 1.43 11.00
CA LEU A 128 -1.07 1.44 9.60
C LEU A 128 -2.42 0.72 9.38
N ARG A 129 -2.69 -0.40 10.09
CA ARG A 129 -3.99 -1.12 9.99
C ARG A 129 -5.18 -0.34 10.54
N ARG A 130 -4.93 0.71 11.33
CA ARG A 130 -5.97 1.59 11.90
C ARG A 130 -6.27 2.80 11.01
N LEU A 131 -5.45 3.06 9.99
CA LEU A 131 -5.68 4.16 9.06
C LEU A 131 -6.72 3.80 7.99
N PRO A 132 -7.51 4.78 7.52
CA PRO A 132 -8.24 4.66 6.27
C PRO A 132 -7.32 4.26 5.12
N ALA A 133 -7.80 3.34 4.29
CA ALA A 133 -7.16 2.81 3.08
C ALA A 133 -6.26 3.81 2.32
N ARG A 134 -6.87 4.92 1.90
CA ARG A 134 -6.22 5.94 1.06
C ARG A 134 -5.14 6.73 1.80
N GLN A 135 -5.24 6.82 3.13
CA GLN A 135 -4.23 7.47 3.97
C GLN A 135 -3.03 6.55 4.20
N ALA A 136 -3.29 5.26 4.50
CA ALA A 136 -2.24 4.24 4.60
C ALA A 136 -1.44 4.14 3.29
N ALA A 137 -2.13 4.12 2.14
CA ALA A 137 -1.49 4.10 0.82
C ALA A 137 -0.56 5.29 0.59
N ALA A 138 -1.04 6.52 0.84
CA ALA A 138 -0.22 7.71 0.69
C ALA A 138 1.03 7.68 1.60
N LEU A 139 0.86 7.24 2.86
CA LEU A 139 1.95 7.15 3.83
C LEU A 139 3.02 6.12 3.42
N VAL A 140 2.59 4.95 2.95
CA VAL A 140 3.49 3.88 2.50
C VAL A 140 4.26 4.31 1.26
N LEU A 141 3.56 4.83 0.24
CA LEU A 141 4.20 5.35 -0.96
C LEU A 141 5.24 6.44 -0.65
N ARG A 142 4.94 7.35 0.28
CA ARG A 142 5.86 8.43 0.66
C ARG A 142 7.06 7.95 1.48
N HIS A 143 6.81 7.13 2.50
CA HIS A 143 7.82 6.85 3.53
C HIS A 143 8.58 5.53 3.32
N TYR A 144 7.97 4.55 2.65
CA TYR A 144 8.63 3.27 2.34
C TYR A 144 9.27 3.27 0.96
N HIS A 145 8.63 3.91 -0.02
CA HIS A 145 9.11 3.93 -1.40
C HIS A 145 9.73 5.27 -1.81
N GLY A 146 9.63 6.30 -0.98
CA GLY A 146 10.27 7.59 -1.22
C GLY A 146 9.60 8.45 -2.31
N TYR A 147 8.41 8.09 -2.77
CA TYR A 147 7.70 8.84 -3.80
C TYR A 147 7.35 10.26 -3.33
N SER A 148 7.54 11.25 -4.19
CA SER A 148 7.12 12.63 -3.97
C SER A 148 5.60 12.77 -3.92
N ASN A 149 5.10 13.88 -3.38
CA ASN A 149 3.66 14.13 -3.33
C ASN A 149 3.04 14.18 -4.73
N ARG A 150 3.76 14.76 -5.71
CA ARG A 150 3.35 14.83 -7.11
C ARG A 150 3.26 13.43 -7.75
N GLU A 151 4.27 12.57 -7.58
CA GLU A 151 4.23 11.19 -8.09
C GLU A 151 3.09 10.39 -7.46
N ILE A 152 2.86 10.56 -6.16
CA ILE A 152 1.74 9.93 -5.46
C ILE A 152 0.40 10.47 -5.99
N ALA A 153 0.31 11.77 -6.25
CA ALA A 153 -0.91 12.41 -6.76
C ALA A 153 -1.30 11.82 -8.11
N THR A 154 -0.34 11.73 -9.03
CA THR A 154 -0.56 11.13 -10.35
C THR A 154 -0.90 9.64 -10.23
N ALA A 155 -0.13 8.87 -9.46
CA ALA A 155 -0.40 7.44 -9.28
C ALA A 155 -1.82 7.21 -8.71
N LEU A 156 -2.21 7.98 -7.69
CA LEU A 156 -3.52 7.86 -7.03
C LEU A 156 -4.67 8.48 -7.82
N GLY A 157 -4.41 9.27 -8.87
CA GLY A 157 -5.43 10.00 -9.62
C GLY A 157 -6.14 11.05 -8.78
N VAL A 158 -5.41 11.77 -7.90
CA VAL A 158 -5.97 12.81 -7.02
C VAL A 158 -5.09 14.06 -7.03
N PRO A 159 -5.62 15.24 -6.65
CA PRO A 159 -4.80 16.44 -6.52
C PRO A 159 -3.65 16.28 -5.52
N GLU A 160 -2.50 16.92 -5.77
CA GLU A 160 -1.34 16.89 -4.85
C GLU A 160 -1.70 17.41 -3.45
N ARG A 161 -2.56 18.42 -3.37
CA ARG A 161 -3.11 18.92 -2.10
C ARG A 161 -3.86 17.84 -1.32
N THR A 162 -4.54 16.93 -2.01
CA THR A 162 -5.23 15.78 -1.40
C THR A 162 -4.23 14.75 -0.86
N VAL A 163 -3.08 14.58 -1.52
CA VAL A 163 -2.00 13.75 -0.97
C VAL A 163 -1.45 14.37 0.30
N ALA A 164 -1.15 15.67 0.29
CA ALA A 164 -0.65 16.39 1.44
C ALA A 164 -1.61 16.31 2.64
N SER A 165 -2.92 16.49 2.42
CA SER A 165 -3.92 16.38 3.49
C SER A 165 -4.07 14.95 4.01
N ARG A 166 -4.01 13.93 3.13
CA ARG A 166 -4.00 12.51 3.53
C ARG A 166 -2.79 12.17 4.39
N LEU A 167 -1.60 12.64 4.02
CA LEU A 167 -0.37 12.44 4.79
C LEU A 167 -0.44 13.13 6.15
N ALA A 168 -0.95 14.36 6.21
CA ALA A 168 -1.12 15.08 7.48
C ALA A 168 -2.11 14.35 8.40
N ALA A 169 -3.26 13.92 7.88
CA ALA A 169 -4.24 13.14 8.63
C ALA A 169 -3.65 11.80 9.12
N ALA A 170 -2.94 11.08 8.25
CA ALA A 170 -2.27 9.83 8.60
C ALA A 170 -1.27 10.04 9.75
N LYS A 171 -0.41 11.05 9.66
CA LYS A 171 0.57 11.38 10.71
C LYS A 171 -0.09 11.70 12.05
N LYS A 172 -1.15 12.52 12.05
CA LYS A 172 -1.90 12.88 13.26
C LYS A 172 -2.52 11.64 13.95
N GLN A 173 -3.03 10.69 13.16
CA GLN A 173 -3.66 9.49 13.71
C GLN A 173 -2.62 8.45 14.18
N LEU A 174 -1.46 8.38 13.51
CA LEU A 174 -0.32 7.58 13.96
C LEU A 174 0.28 8.13 15.26
N SER A 175 0.41 9.45 15.42
CA SER A 175 0.97 10.05 16.64
C SER A 175 0.12 9.74 17.87
N VAL A 176 -1.21 9.74 17.74
CA VAL A 176 -2.13 9.34 18.83
C VAL A 176 -1.95 7.85 19.14
N THR A 177 -2.01 6.99 18.13
CA THR A 177 -1.93 5.52 18.30
C THR A 177 -0.61 5.08 18.94
N LEU A 178 0.51 5.70 18.54
CA LEU A 178 1.84 5.38 19.08
C LEU A 178 2.05 5.96 20.49
N ALA A 179 1.43 7.10 20.82
CA ALA A 179 1.45 7.64 22.18
C ALA A 179 0.69 6.73 23.16
N ASP A 180 -0.47 6.20 22.75
CA ASP A 180 -1.26 5.26 23.56
C ASP A 180 -0.50 3.94 23.78
N ALA A 181 0.11 3.39 22.73
CA ALA A 181 0.90 2.16 22.82
C ALA A 181 2.13 2.28 23.75
N ARG A 182 2.74 3.48 23.82
CA ARG A 182 3.83 3.76 24.77
C ARG A 182 3.34 3.85 26.22
N LYS A 183 2.13 4.36 26.47
CA LYS A 183 1.55 4.41 27.83
C LYS A 183 1.23 3.01 28.36
N THR A 184 0.72 2.11 27.52
CA THR A 184 0.39 0.73 27.92
C THR A 184 1.62 -0.15 28.20
N LYS A 185 2.82 0.22 27.72
CA LYS A 185 4.07 -0.50 28.01
C LYS A 185 4.77 -0.02 29.29
N ASN A 186 4.40 1.15 29.81
CA ASN A 186 5.05 1.81 30.96
C ASN A 186 4.20 1.80 32.24
N GLY A 187 3.08 1.07 32.26
CA GLY A 187 2.24 0.86 33.44
C GLY A 187 1.95 -0.61 33.62
#